data_AF-A0A0X3VAI6-F1
#
_entry.id   AF-A0A0X3VAI6-F1
#
_cell.length_a   1.000
_cell.length_b   1.000
_cell.length_c   1.000
_cell.angle_alpha   90.00
_cell.angle_beta   90.00
_cell.angle_gamma   90.00
#
_symmetry.space_group_name_H-M   'P 1'
#
loop_
_entity.id
_entity.type
_entity.pdbx_description
1 polymer ?
#
loop_
_entity_poly.entity_id
_entity_poly.type
_entity_poly.pdbx_seq_one_letter_code
_entity_poly.pdbx_strand_id
1 'polypeptide(L)' 'MRVDPTDPDTFEDAAGGPAVAQLDVEAPEADAAEQYADLAPRRDEAVTGGDYSANEADRAEQARVVELNEDEYR' A
#
# COMPACT_ATOMS: atom_id res chain seq x y z
N MET A 1 5.94 -8.53 28.62
CA MET A 1 6.95 -9.17 27.75
C MET A 1 6.74 -8.64 26.34
N ARG A 2 7.81 -8.31 25.60
CA ARG A 2 7.71 -7.97 24.17
C ARG A 2 7.91 -9.26 23.40
N VAL A 3 7.02 -9.53 22.44
CA VAL A 3 7.11 -10.69 21.56
C VAL A 3 8.05 -10.34 20.40
N ASP A 4 8.87 -11.30 19.94
CA ASP A 4 9.73 -11.13 18.77
C ASP A 4 8.94 -11.50 17.50
N PRO A 5 8.64 -10.54 16.61
CA PRO A 5 7.90 -10.82 15.38
C PRO A 5 8.67 -11.68 14.36
N THR A 6 9.94 -11.99 14.61
CA THR A 6 10.80 -12.81 13.74
C THR A 6 10.87 -14.27 14.21
N ASP A 7 10.43 -14.54 15.44
CA ASP A 7 10.41 -15.89 16.00
C ASP A 7 9.27 -16.70 15.35
N PRO A 8 9.55 -17.80 14.64
CA PRO A 8 8.51 -18.61 14.00
C PRO A 8 7.49 -19.15 15.00
N ASP A 9 7.91 -19.45 16.24
CA ASP A 9 7.06 -20.00 17.30
C ASP A 9 6.04 -18.97 17.82
N THR A 10 6.26 -17.67 17.54
CA THR A 10 5.34 -16.59 17.91
C THR A 10 3.97 -16.71 17.24
N PHE A 11 3.88 -17.36 16.07
CA PHE A 11 2.66 -17.46 15.28
C PHE A 11 2.08 -18.87 15.18
N GLU A 12 2.74 -19.89 15.73
CA GLU A 12 2.30 -21.29 15.59
C GLU A 12 0.94 -21.56 16.26
N ASP A 13 0.64 -20.90 17.39
CA ASP A 13 -0.67 -21.02 18.07
C ASP A 13 -1.84 -20.43 17.24
N ALA A 14 -1.55 -19.53 16.28
CA ALA A 14 -2.55 -18.97 15.37
C ALA A 14 -2.87 -19.91 14.19
N ALA A 15 -1.95 -20.81 13.84
CA ALA A 15 -2.10 -21.73 12.71
C ALA A 15 -3.06 -22.91 13.00
N GLY A 16 -3.34 -23.21 14.28
CA GLY A 16 -4.21 -24.31 14.71
C GLY A 16 -5.62 -23.92 15.19
N GLY A 17 -5.94 -22.62 15.25
CA GLY A 17 -7.28 -22.14 15.60
C GLY A 17 -8.25 -22.16 14.39
N PRO A 18 -9.54 -21.80 14.56
CA PRO A 18 -10.52 -21.72 13.45
C PRO A 18 -10.18 -20.64 12.39
N ALA A 19 -8.95 -20.11 12.44
CA ALA A 19 -8.35 -19.09 11.62
C ALA A 19 -7.14 -19.64 10.82
N VAL A 20 -7.16 -20.91 10.40
CA VAL A 20 -6.83 -21.19 8.98
C VAL A 20 -7.83 -20.33 8.21
N ALA A 21 -7.44 -19.07 8.00
CA ALA A 21 -8.30 -18.02 7.50
C ALA A 21 -9.02 -18.57 6.28
N GLN A 22 -10.30 -18.26 6.19
CA GLN A 22 -11.12 -18.54 5.02
C GLN A 22 -10.54 -17.78 3.80
N LEU A 23 -9.38 -18.23 3.32
CA LEU A 23 -8.77 -17.84 2.07
C LEU A 23 -9.68 -18.41 1.01
N ASP A 24 -10.07 -17.58 0.03
CA ASP A 24 -11.03 -17.94 -1.02
C ASP A 24 -12.51 -17.97 -0.58
N VAL A 25 -12.88 -17.31 0.52
CA VAL A 25 -14.28 -16.97 0.79
C VAL A 25 -14.63 -15.63 0.16
N GLU A 26 -15.73 -15.61 -0.58
CA GLU A 26 -16.27 -14.41 -1.21
C GLU A 26 -16.52 -13.34 -0.14
N ALA A 27 -15.83 -12.20 -0.28
CA ALA A 27 -16.10 -11.04 0.54
C ALA A 27 -17.52 -10.52 0.24
N PRO A 28 -18.24 -9.91 1.20
CA PRO A 28 -19.48 -9.21 0.92
C PRO A 28 -19.36 -8.29 -0.30
N GLU A 29 -20.43 -8.12 -1.08
CA GLU A 29 -20.39 -7.33 -2.33
C GLU A 29 -19.81 -5.91 -2.14
N ALA A 30 -20.11 -5.27 -1.01
CA ALA A 30 -19.56 -3.97 -0.66
C ALA A 30 -18.03 -4.00 -0.46
N ASP A 31 -17.54 -4.98 0.29
CA ASP A 31 -16.11 -5.16 0.56
C ASP A 31 -15.35 -5.56 -0.72
N ALA A 32 -15.96 -6.38 -1.58
CA ALA A 32 -15.40 -6.74 -2.87
C ALA A 32 -15.29 -5.51 -3.79
N ALA A 33 -16.31 -4.65 -3.80
CA ALA A 33 -16.28 -3.41 -4.58
C ALA A 33 -15.14 -2.48 -4.14
N GLU A 34 -14.87 -2.38 -2.84
CA GLU A 34 -13.72 -1.63 -2.32
C GLU A 34 -12.38 -2.28 -2.73
N GLN A 35 -12.28 -3.61 -2.69
CA GLN A 35 -11.05 -4.33 -3.09
C GLN A 35 -10.72 -4.18 -4.58
N TYR A 36 -11.73 -4.09 -5.45
CA TYR A 36 -11.53 -3.87 -6.88
C TYR A 36 -11.36 -2.40 -7.27
N ALA A 37 -11.45 -1.46 -6.32
CA ALA A 37 -11.26 -0.05 -6.60
C ALA A 37 -9.78 0.27 -6.91
N ASP A 38 -9.55 1.12 -7.91
CA ASP A 38 -8.21 1.61 -8.22
C ASP A 38 -7.64 2.45 -7.06
N LEU A 39 -6.52 2.01 -6.49
CA LEU A 39 -5.89 2.67 -5.33
C LEU A 39 -5.28 4.05 -5.65
N ALA A 40 -4.87 4.26 -6.90
CA ALA A 40 -4.28 5.50 -7.38
C ALA A 40 -4.45 5.54 -8.91
N PRO A 41 -5.59 6.05 -9.43
CA PRO A 41 -5.83 6.11 -10.88
C PRO A 41 -4.78 6.95 -11.61
N ARG A 42 -4.07 7.84 -10.90
CA ARG A 42 -2.85 8.52 -11.36
C ARG A 42 -1.68 8.08 -10.49
N ARG A 43 -0.80 7.27 -11.05
CA ARG A 43 0.45 6.88 -10.40
C ARG A 43 1.53 7.91 -10.71
N ASP A 44 2.36 8.21 -9.71
CA ASP A 44 3.60 8.95 -9.93
C ASP A 44 4.48 8.18 -10.93
N GLU A 45 5.21 8.90 -11.77
CA GLU A 45 6.19 8.26 -12.63
C GLU A 45 7.30 7.63 -11.79
N ALA A 46 7.78 6.46 -12.22
CA ALA A 46 8.95 5.86 -11.60
C ALA A 46 10.12 6.84 -11.70
N VAL A 47 10.83 7.07 -10.60
CA VAL A 47 12.01 7.95 -10.56
C VAL A 47 13.08 7.36 -11.49
N THR A 48 13.13 7.83 -12.74
CA THR A 48 14.10 7.39 -13.75
C THR A 48 15.10 8.51 -13.97
N GLY A 49 16.38 8.23 -13.68
CA GLY A 49 17.48 9.21 -13.88
C GLY A 49 17.31 10.50 -13.07
N GLY A 50 17.77 10.49 -11.81
CA GLY A 50 17.81 11.67 -10.95
C GLY A 50 19.24 11.95 -10.48
N ASP A 51 19.52 13.22 -10.16
CA ASP A 51 20.77 13.58 -9.48
C ASP A 51 20.83 12.85 -8.13
N TYR A 52 21.90 12.08 -7.89
CA TYR A 52 22.10 11.31 -6.66
C TYR A 52 22.38 12.19 -5.44
N SER A 53 22.35 13.51 -5.61
CA SER A 53 22.53 14.50 -4.56
C SER A 53 21.38 14.53 -3.55
N ALA A 54 20.18 14.10 -3.94
CA ALA A 54 19.01 14.04 -3.06
C ALA A 54 18.76 12.62 -2.50
N ASN A 55 18.25 12.54 -1.27
CA ASN A 55 17.89 11.26 -0.66
C ASN A 55 16.66 10.63 -1.38
N GLU A 56 16.38 9.36 -1.10
CA GLU A 56 15.30 8.62 -1.78
C GLU A 56 13.91 9.23 -1.57
N ALA A 57 13.60 9.69 -0.36
CA ALA A 57 12.32 10.31 -0.04
C ALA A 57 12.13 11.64 -0.78
N ASP A 58 13.17 12.46 -0.84
CA ASP A 58 13.16 13.74 -1.56
C ASP A 58 12.97 13.53 -3.07
N ARG A 59 13.62 12.51 -3.64
CA ARG A 59 13.46 12.18 -5.08
C ARG A 59 12.06 11.69 -5.40
N ALA A 60 11.46 10.89 -4.51
CA ALA A 60 10.08 10.45 -4.68
C ALA A 60 9.12 11.65 -4.65
N GLU A 61 9.33 12.61 -3.74
CA GLU A 61 8.52 13.83 -3.65
C GLU A 61 8.63 14.69 -4.92
N GLN A 62 9.85 14.87 -5.43
CA GLN A 62 10.09 15.67 -6.64
C GLN A 62 9.50 15.06 -7.91
N ALA A 63 9.38 13.73 -7.97
CA ALA A 63 8.79 13.03 -9.10
C ALA A 63 7.25 12.95 -9.05
N ARG A 64 6.62 13.42 -7.96
CA ARG A 64 5.17 13.38 -7.85
C ARG A 64 4.50 14.28 -8.88
N VAL A 65 3.47 13.74 -9.52
CA VAL A 65 2.65 14.50 -10.48
C VAL A 65 1.55 15.23 -9.71
N VAL A 66 1.63 16.56 -9.66
CA VAL A 66 0.60 17.41 -9.04
C VAL A 66 -0.38 17.87 -10.10
N GLU A 67 -1.66 17.51 -9.96
CA GLU A 67 -2.74 18.02 -10.81
C GLU A 67 -3.00 19.49 -10.50
N LEU A 68 -2.84 20.35 -11.50
CA LEU A 68 -3.18 21.78 -11.40
C LEU A 68 -4.62 21.96 -11.90
N ASN A 69 -5.54 22.30 -11.00
CA ASN A 69 -6.91 22.68 -11.36
C ASN A 69 -6.93 24.15 -11.76
N GLU A 70 -6.49 24.44 -12.99
CA GLU A 70 -6.41 25.80 -13.53
C GLU A 70 -7.78 26.53 -13.59
N ASP A 71 -8.88 25.77 -13.55
CA ASP A 71 -10.24 26.31 -13.53
C ASP A 71 -10.69 26.87 -12.16
N GLU A 72 -9.98 26.58 -11.06
CA GLU A 72 -10.28 27.14 -9.72
C GLU A 72 -9.77 28.58 -9.51
N TYR A 73 -8.87 29.06 -10.39
CA TYR A 73 -8.32 30.42 -10.34
C TYR A 73 -9.06 31.37 -11.32
N ARG A 74 -10.37 31.53 -11.17
CA ARG A 74 -11.16 32.56 -11.90
C ARG A 74 -11.69 33.66 -11.02
#